data_AF-A0A2G2YMC0-F1
#
_entry.id   AF-A0A2G2YMC0-F1
#
_cell.length_a   1.000
_cell.length_b   1.000
_cell.length_c   1.000
_cell.angle_alpha   90.00
_cell.angle_beta   90.00
_cell.angle_gamma   90.00
#
_symmetry.space_group_name_H-M   'P 1'
#
loop_
_entity.id
_entity.type
_entity.pdbx_description
1 polymer ?
#
loop_
_entity_poly.entity_id
_entity_poly.type
_entity_poly.pdbx_seq_one_letter_code
_entity_poly.pdbx_strand_id
1 'polypeptide(L)'
;MSEKLEKTEKQLLECSDSEEARFLELRKISQDKDLEWQSELEAVQKQHELDSAALASSLNEKKKVKLQLDRVADSEAIQARHAESAHAETESLRVQLKDTLTLLEQLQNQLNKIKESEAAVLEEVSKAQLELELAKMTGNTLLLEGLKAMEACNSLSLELEKSKGQVAALEERVNKLQSDQSSKSVNLVDPAESSAAAQENGINAEADELKTEFSNLKNEVNQLQAALADSERRYQEACIQSTLQIRSAFEMVECTKSELIRRETEWNSRLNAAKADMEELKEKLMHKEAQLRMFSDENKGLNVQLEEIQAVDREYDLQDELKRSESILADLRASLSDKEMELQSFTEENEMLKLEIKKREIESTKVNDELLDLAEAARAAEREALMKLAYLTEEADKTSRKASRIIEELDAVQTTNSEMEAELRKLKVQSDQWRKAAEAAAAMLSTNNNGRCVKRTGSLDYHTIGGKLRSPLSEDLDNDNSLKKKNGTMLKKIGTLAEFRPPGKIS
;
A
#
# COMPACT_ATOMS: atom_id res chain seq x y z
N MET A 1 -2.88 -94.87 61.68
CA MET A 1 -2.07 -94.17 60.66
C MET A 1 -2.92 -93.72 59.46
N SER A 2 -3.97 -94.44 59.04
CA SER A 2 -4.85 -94.03 57.92
C SER A 2 -5.72 -92.79 58.14
N GLU A 3 -6.38 -92.64 59.30
CA GLU A 3 -7.37 -91.55 59.50
C GLU A 3 -6.74 -90.14 59.53
N LYS A 4 -5.46 -90.05 59.94
CA LYS A 4 -4.69 -88.79 59.84
C LYS A 4 -4.31 -88.47 58.39
N LEU A 5 -4.00 -89.48 57.58
CA LEU A 5 -3.67 -89.32 56.15
C LEU A 5 -4.90 -88.84 55.37
N GLU A 6 -6.06 -89.47 55.58
CA GLU A 6 -7.32 -89.11 54.93
C GLU A 6 -7.80 -87.71 55.33
N LYS A 7 -7.63 -87.33 56.61
CA LYS A 7 -7.90 -85.96 57.07
C LYS A 7 -6.96 -84.93 56.45
N THR A 8 -5.67 -85.24 56.31
CA THR A 8 -4.72 -84.35 55.62
C THR A 8 -5.01 -84.25 54.13
N GLU A 9 -5.44 -85.33 53.49
CA GLU A 9 -5.80 -85.35 52.06
C GLU A 9 -7.06 -84.52 51.80
N LYS A 10 -8.08 -84.64 52.66
CA LYS A 10 -9.28 -83.80 52.60
C LYS A 10 -8.99 -82.32 52.86
N GLN A 11 -8.09 -82.01 53.80
CA GLN A 11 -7.64 -80.63 54.05
C GLN A 11 -6.84 -80.06 52.87
N LEU A 12 -6.02 -80.87 52.22
CA LEU A 12 -5.24 -80.46 51.04
C LEU A 12 -6.16 -80.19 49.85
N LEU A 13 -7.19 -81.03 49.65
CA LEU A 13 -8.21 -80.82 48.64
C LEU A 13 -9.04 -79.55 48.91
N GLU A 14 -9.50 -79.32 50.13
CA GLU A 14 -10.23 -78.11 50.51
C GLU A 14 -9.35 -76.84 50.39
N CYS A 15 -8.05 -76.95 50.70
CA CYS A 15 -7.08 -75.88 50.41
C CYS A 15 -6.91 -75.64 48.92
N SER A 16 -6.83 -76.69 48.09
CA SER A 16 -6.71 -76.59 46.63
C SER A 16 -7.95 -75.97 46.00
N ASP A 17 -9.15 -76.37 46.43
CA ASP A 17 -10.42 -75.84 45.91
C ASP A 17 -10.61 -74.37 46.32
N SER A 18 -10.22 -74.01 47.54
CA SER A 18 -10.20 -72.63 48.02
C SER A 18 -9.17 -71.76 47.30
N GLU A 19 -7.99 -72.31 46.99
CA GLU A 19 -6.95 -71.64 46.21
C GLU A 19 -7.37 -71.43 44.75
N GLU A 20 -8.01 -72.43 44.12
CA GLU A 20 -8.57 -72.32 42.77
C GLU A 20 -9.70 -71.28 42.71
N ALA A 21 -10.61 -71.26 43.69
CA ALA A 21 -11.65 -70.24 43.79
C ALA A 21 -11.07 -68.82 43.93
N ARG A 22 -10.04 -68.66 44.78
CA ARG A 22 -9.32 -67.39 44.92
C ARG A 22 -8.60 -66.98 43.64
N PHE A 23 -8.01 -67.93 42.91
CA PHE A 23 -7.37 -67.66 41.61
C PHE A 23 -8.38 -67.17 40.57
N LEU A 24 -9.54 -67.82 40.49
CA LEU A 24 -10.63 -67.41 39.60
C LEU A 24 -11.16 -66.01 39.97
N GLU A 25 -11.30 -65.71 41.26
CA GLU A 25 -11.71 -64.38 41.74
C GLU A 25 -10.66 -63.31 41.42
N LEU A 26 -9.37 -63.58 41.64
CA LEU A 26 -8.28 -62.67 41.25
C LEU A 26 -8.24 -62.43 39.74
N ARG A 27 -8.46 -63.49 38.95
CA ARG A 27 -8.54 -63.39 37.49
C ARG A 27 -9.71 -62.51 37.06
N LYS A 28 -10.87 -62.69 37.69
CA LYS A 28 -12.05 -61.85 37.44
C LYS A 28 -11.80 -60.38 37.82
N ILE A 29 -11.23 -60.13 39.00
CA ILE A 29 -10.87 -58.77 39.45
C ILE A 29 -9.86 -58.13 38.48
N SER A 30 -8.88 -58.88 37.96
CA SER A 30 -7.95 -58.37 36.96
C SER A 30 -8.66 -57.96 35.67
N GLN A 31 -9.57 -58.82 35.17
CA GLN A 31 -10.33 -58.53 33.96
C GLN A 31 -11.27 -57.32 34.14
N ASP A 32 -11.94 -57.23 35.28
CA ASP A 32 -12.84 -56.11 35.60
C ASP A 32 -12.05 -54.79 35.67
N LYS A 33 -10.84 -54.80 36.26
CA LYS A 33 -9.94 -53.63 36.26
C LYS A 33 -9.42 -53.25 34.89
N ASP A 34 -9.07 -54.22 34.06
CA ASP A 34 -8.64 -53.95 32.68
C ASP A 34 -9.77 -53.30 31.87
N LEU A 35 -11.01 -53.73 32.08
CA LEU A 35 -12.20 -53.13 31.47
C LEU A 35 -12.50 -51.72 32.00
N GLU A 36 -12.31 -51.49 33.31
CA GLU A 36 -12.46 -50.17 33.93
C GLU A 36 -11.41 -49.19 33.37
N TRP A 37 -10.14 -49.60 33.31
CA TRP A 37 -9.08 -48.78 32.71
C TRP A 37 -9.26 -48.52 31.22
N GLN A 38 -9.77 -49.49 30.45
CA GLN A 38 -10.13 -49.26 29.06
C GLN A 38 -11.26 -48.23 28.94
N SER A 39 -12.27 -48.30 29.79
CA SER A 39 -13.39 -47.35 29.82
C SER A 39 -12.93 -45.95 30.24
N GLU A 40 -12.05 -45.85 31.24
CA GLU A 40 -11.42 -44.58 31.66
C GLU A 40 -10.55 -43.99 30.55
N LEU A 41 -9.74 -44.81 29.87
CA LEU A 41 -8.91 -44.36 28.74
C LEU A 41 -9.77 -43.84 27.60
N GLU A 42 -10.86 -44.53 27.26
CA GLU A 42 -11.80 -44.08 26.23
C GLU A 42 -12.49 -42.77 26.64
N ALA A 43 -12.86 -42.62 27.92
CA ALA A 43 -13.44 -41.38 28.44
C ALA A 43 -12.46 -40.21 28.35
N VAL A 44 -11.18 -40.41 28.71
CA VAL A 44 -10.12 -39.40 28.60
C VAL A 44 -9.85 -39.05 27.14
N GLN A 45 -9.83 -40.02 26.24
CA GLN A 45 -9.63 -39.77 24.81
C GLN A 45 -10.77 -38.91 24.24
N LYS A 46 -12.03 -39.26 24.53
CA LYS A 46 -13.19 -38.46 24.13
C LYS A 46 -13.14 -37.05 24.70
N GLN A 47 -12.73 -36.90 25.96
CA GLN A 47 -12.56 -35.57 26.56
C GLN A 47 -11.47 -34.76 25.84
N HIS A 48 -10.33 -35.36 25.54
CA HIS A 48 -9.25 -34.71 24.80
C HIS A 48 -9.68 -34.28 23.40
N GLU A 49 -10.49 -35.10 22.69
CA GLU A 49 -11.06 -34.74 21.39
C GLU A 49 -11.99 -33.52 21.50
N LEU A 50 -12.87 -33.50 22.50
CA LEU A 50 -13.76 -32.36 22.77
C LEU A 50 -12.97 -31.09 23.11
N ASP A 51 -11.96 -31.19 23.98
CA ASP A 51 -11.12 -30.06 24.38
C ASP A 51 -10.30 -29.54 23.19
N SER A 52 -9.79 -30.43 22.34
CA SER A 52 -9.08 -30.08 21.11
C SER A 52 -9.99 -29.33 20.13
N ALA A 53 -11.23 -29.77 19.96
CA ALA A 53 -12.21 -29.10 19.11
C ALA A 53 -12.61 -27.72 19.68
N ALA A 54 -12.81 -27.63 21.00
CA ALA A 54 -13.12 -26.37 21.68
C ALA A 54 -11.96 -25.36 21.55
N LEU A 55 -10.71 -25.81 21.72
CA LEU A 55 -9.52 -25.00 21.52
C LEU A 55 -9.42 -24.50 20.07
N ALA A 56 -9.63 -25.37 19.09
CA ALA A 56 -9.63 -24.99 17.67
C ALA A 56 -10.70 -23.94 17.35
N SER A 57 -11.91 -24.11 17.90
CA SER A 57 -13.01 -23.14 17.77
C SER A 57 -12.63 -21.78 18.39
N SER A 58 -12.10 -21.78 19.62
CA SER A 58 -11.66 -20.56 20.31
C SER A 58 -10.53 -19.84 19.56
N LEU A 59 -9.56 -20.58 19.01
CA LEU A 59 -8.49 -20.02 18.19
C LEU A 59 -9.03 -19.37 16.91
N ASN A 60 -10.04 -19.99 16.28
CA ASN A 60 -10.68 -19.42 15.10
C ASN A 60 -11.45 -18.13 15.43
N GLU A 61 -12.18 -18.12 16.55
CA GLU A 61 -12.87 -16.92 17.04
C GLU A 61 -11.88 -15.81 17.39
N LYS A 62 -10.78 -16.11 18.09
CA LYS A 62 -9.70 -15.16 18.37
C LYS A 62 -9.12 -14.55 17.09
N LYS A 63 -8.89 -15.36 16.05
CA LYS A 63 -8.42 -14.87 14.74
C LYS A 63 -9.45 -13.92 14.10
N LYS A 64 -10.73 -14.26 14.16
CA LYS A 64 -11.82 -13.41 13.65
C LYS A 64 -11.91 -12.08 14.40
N VAL A 65 -11.85 -12.11 15.72
CA VAL A 65 -11.87 -10.91 16.57
C VAL A 65 -10.64 -10.03 16.30
N LYS A 66 -9.45 -10.64 16.16
CA LYS A 66 -8.23 -9.91 15.79
C LYS A 66 -8.40 -9.17 14.47
N LEU A 67 -8.92 -9.84 13.44
CA LEU A 67 -9.14 -9.22 12.13
C LEU A 67 -10.20 -8.11 12.17
N GLN A 68 -11.20 -8.20 13.05
CA GLN A 68 -12.15 -7.11 13.28
C GLN A 68 -11.51 -5.92 13.99
N LEU A 69 -10.67 -6.16 15.00
CA LEU A 69 -9.90 -5.14 15.69
C LEU A 69 -8.96 -4.40 14.73
N ASP A 70 -8.24 -5.13 13.89
CA ASP A 70 -7.33 -4.54 12.89
C ASP A 70 -8.11 -3.62 11.92
N ARG A 71 -9.29 -4.06 11.44
CA ARG A 71 -10.16 -3.23 10.59
C ARG A 71 -10.69 -1.99 11.29
N VAL A 72 -11.05 -2.11 12.57
CA VAL A 72 -11.52 -0.96 13.36
C VAL A 72 -10.39 0.04 13.55
N ALA A 73 -9.18 -0.42 13.89
CA ALA A 73 -8.00 0.43 14.02
C ALA A 73 -7.67 1.16 12.72
N ASP A 74 -7.74 0.47 11.57
CA ASP A 74 -7.55 1.10 10.25
C ASP A 74 -8.62 2.17 9.98
N SER A 75 -9.88 1.90 10.29
CA SER A 75 -10.96 2.88 10.10
C SER A 75 -10.84 4.09 11.03
N GLU A 76 -10.41 3.88 12.26
CA GLU A 76 -10.16 4.93 13.25
C GLU A 76 -8.98 5.80 12.82
N ALA A 77 -7.90 5.21 12.30
CA ALA A 77 -6.76 5.95 11.76
C ALA A 77 -7.16 6.82 10.55
N ILE A 78 -8.02 6.32 9.66
CA ILE A 78 -8.56 7.11 8.55
C ILE A 78 -9.44 8.26 9.07
N GLN A 79 -10.29 7.99 10.06
CA GLN A 79 -11.16 8.99 10.66
C GLN A 79 -10.36 10.08 11.38
N ALA A 80 -9.29 9.71 12.09
CA ALA A 80 -8.37 10.64 12.75
C ALA A 80 -7.69 11.56 11.73
N ARG A 81 -7.13 11.00 10.63
CA ARG A 81 -6.53 11.79 9.55
C ARG A 81 -7.53 12.75 8.90
N HIS A 82 -8.78 12.32 8.70
CA HIS A 82 -9.82 13.20 8.17
C HIS A 82 -10.15 14.33 9.15
N ALA A 83 -10.25 14.04 10.45
CA ALA A 83 -10.48 15.05 11.48
C ALA A 83 -9.31 16.04 11.58
N GLU A 84 -8.07 15.57 11.50
CA GLU A 84 -6.86 16.40 11.46
C GLU A 84 -6.84 17.31 10.22
N SER A 85 -7.17 16.79 9.04
CA SER A 85 -7.27 17.58 7.81
C SER A 85 -8.35 18.67 7.91
N ALA A 86 -9.54 18.32 8.43
CA ALA A 86 -10.60 19.28 8.64
C ALA A 86 -10.18 20.36 9.66
N HIS A 87 -9.49 19.97 10.73
CA HIS A 87 -8.96 20.92 11.71
C HIS A 87 -7.94 21.87 11.06
N ALA A 88 -6.99 21.36 10.27
CA ALA A 88 -6.01 22.18 9.56
C ALA A 88 -6.67 23.19 8.60
N GLU A 89 -7.73 22.78 7.87
CA GLU A 89 -8.51 23.68 7.02
C GLU A 89 -9.19 24.78 7.84
N THR A 90 -9.82 24.44 8.98
CA THR A 90 -10.46 25.43 9.84
C THR A 90 -9.47 26.43 10.45
N GLU A 91 -8.24 25.98 10.79
CA GLU A 91 -7.17 26.88 11.24
C GLU A 91 -6.73 27.82 10.12
N SER A 92 -6.55 27.31 8.90
CA SER A 92 -6.19 28.12 7.73
C SER A 92 -7.26 29.19 7.46
N LEU A 93 -8.53 28.81 7.45
CA LEU A 93 -9.64 29.76 7.28
C LEU A 93 -9.71 30.79 8.40
N ARG A 94 -9.38 30.41 9.64
CA ARG A 94 -9.35 31.34 10.78
C ARG A 94 -8.22 32.37 10.63
N VAL A 95 -7.05 31.96 10.16
CA VAL A 95 -5.94 32.87 9.86
C VAL A 95 -6.34 33.83 8.75
N GLN A 96 -6.89 33.33 7.64
CA GLN A 96 -7.38 34.17 6.55
C GLN A 96 -8.45 35.18 7.02
N LEU A 97 -9.39 34.73 7.86
CA LEU A 97 -10.40 35.63 8.44
C LEU A 97 -9.74 36.73 9.28
N LYS A 98 -8.75 36.40 10.12
CA LYS A 98 -8.00 37.39 10.88
C LYS A 98 -7.32 38.42 9.98
N ASP A 99 -6.67 37.97 8.91
CA ASP A 99 -6.01 38.86 7.95
C ASP A 99 -7.03 39.79 7.27
N THR A 100 -8.18 39.25 6.83
CA THR A 100 -9.25 40.08 6.24
C THR A 100 -9.82 41.10 7.22
N LEU A 101 -9.95 40.76 8.51
CA LEU A 101 -10.39 41.69 9.55
C LEU A 101 -9.36 42.82 9.75
N THR A 102 -8.06 42.51 9.77
CA THR A 102 -7.03 43.55 9.88
C THR A 102 -7.01 44.48 8.67
N LEU A 103 -7.24 43.96 7.46
CA LEU A 103 -7.36 44.76 6.26
C LEU A 103 -8.60 45.67 6.31
N LEU A 104 -9.74 45.15 6.76
CA LEU A 104 -10.95 45.94 6.94
C LEU A 104 -10.76 47.08 7.95
N GLU A 105 -10.08 46.81 9.07
CA GLU A 105 -9.74 47.83 10.06
C GLU A 105 -8.82 48.93 9.47
N GLN A 106 -7.83 48.54 8.67
CA GLN A 106 -6.98 49.49 7.94
C GLN A 106 -7.77 50.36 6.97
N LEU A 107 -8.65 49.76 6.16
CA LEU A 107 -9.51 50.48 5.22
C LEU A 107 -10.49 51.42 5.93
N GLN A 108 -11.03 51.00 7.07
CA GLN A 108 -11.89 51.84 7.90
C GLN A 108 -11.14 53.05 8.46
N ASN A 109 -9.91 52.85 8.92
CA ASN A 109 -9.04 53.95 9.36
C ASN A 109 -8.70 54.92 8.23
N GLN A 110 -8.46 54.42 7.00
CA GLN A 110 -8.26 55.27 5.83
C GLN A 110 -9.53 56.05 5.49
N LEU A 111 -10.70 55.42 5.50
CA LEU A 111 -11.98 56.07 5.23
C LEU A 111 -12.26 57.19 6.24
N ASN A 112 -11.95 56.98 7.52
CA ASN A 112 -12.10 58.00 8.55
C ASN A 112 -11.15 59.19 8.32
N LYS A 113 -9.87 58.93 8.01
CA LYS A 113 -8.92 59.99 7.64
C LYS A 113 -9.38 60.81 6.43
N ILE A 114 -9.94 60.14 5.42
CA ILE A 114 -10.51 60.81 4.25
C ILE A 114 -11.68 61.71 4.68
N LYS A 115 -12.63 61.20 5.46
CA LYS A 115 -13.76 61.98 5.97
C LYS A 115 -13.33 63.19 6.80
N GLU A 116 -12.32 63.04 7.65
CA GLU A 116 -11.77 64.15 8.44
C GLU A 116 -11.13 65.20 7.54
N SER A 117 -10.34 64.78 6.54
CA SER A 117 -9.75 65.69 5.57
C SER A 117 -10.78 66.38 4.69
N GLU A 118 -11.85 65.68 4.31
CA GLU A 118 -12.98 66.22 3.55
C GLU A 118 -13.71 67.31 4.37
N ALA A 119 -13.97 67.05 5.66
CA ALA A 119 -14.56 68.04 6.55
C ALA A 119 -13.69 69.30 6.70
N ALA A 120 -12.37 69.13 6.84
CA ALA A 120 -11.44 70.25 6.91
C ALA A 120 -11.42 71.09 5.61
N VAL A 121 -11.45 70.43 4.45
CA VAL A 121 -11.55 71.12 3.15
C VAL A 121 -12.87 71.88 3.02
N LEU A 122 -14.00 71.28 3.44
CA LEU A 122 -15.30 71.95 3.42
C LEU A 122 -15.35 73.18 4.33
N GLU A 123 -14.71 73.13 5.49
CA GLU A 123 -14.58 74.28 6.39
C GLU A 123 -13.76 75.41 5.74
N GLU A 124 -12.61 75.10 5.15
CA GLU A 124 -11.77 76.11 4.49
C GLU A 124 -12.48 76.70 3.25
N VAL A 125 -13.22 75.90 2.49
CA VAL A 125 -14.05 76.39 1.38
C VAL A 125 -15.14 77.35 1.89
N SER A 126 -15.79 77.01 3.02
CA SER A 126 -16.81 77.88 3.62
C SER A 126 -16.22 79.21 4.07
N LYS A 127 -15.01 79.18 4.66
CA LYS A 127 -14.27 80.38 5.05
C LYS A 127 -13.84 81.22 3.85
N ALA A 128 -13.28 80.62 2.81
CA ALA A 128 -12.91 81.31 1.58
C ALA A 128 -14.13 81.94 0.90
N GLN A 129 -15.30 81.31 0.98
CA GLN A 129 -16.55 81.86 0.47
C GLN A 129 -17.00 83.11 1.24
N LEU A 130 -16.86 83.11 2.57
CA LEU A 130 -17.12 84.31 3.39
C LEU A 130 -16.14 85.45 3.06
N GLU A 131 -14.85 85.14 2.91
CA GLU A 131 -13.82 86.12 2.52
C GLU A 131 -14.12 86.72 1.13
N LEU A 132 -14.56 85.90 0.17
CA LEU A 132 -14.97 86.35 -1.15
C LEU A 132 -16.18 87.30 -1.10
N GLU A 133 -17.21 86.97 -0.32
CA GLU A 133 -18.38 87.85 -0.15
C GLU A 133 -18.01 89.18 0.51
N LEU A 134 -17.11 89.15 1.50
CA LEU A 134 -16.58 90.36 2.12
C LEU A 134 -15.80 91.22 1.11
N ALA A 135 -14.90 90.61 0.33
CA ALA A 135 -14.15 91.29 -0.71
C ALA A 135 -15.07 91.90 -1.79
N LYS A 136 -16.14 91.21 -2.18
CA LYS A 136 -17.18 91.75 -3.08
C LYS A 136 -17.87 92.98 -2.48
N MET A 137 -18.25 92.94 -1.21
CA MET A 137 -18.88 94.08 -0.53
C MET A 137 -17.93 95.28 -0.44
N THR A 138 -16.66 95.05 -0.11
CA THR A 138 -15.63 96.10 -0.11
C THR A 138 -15.42 96.67 -1.51
N GLY A 139 -15.34 95.82 -2.54
CA GLY A 139 -15.22 96.24 -3.94
C GLY A 139 -16.38 97.10 -4.41
N ASN A 140 -17.62 96.71 -4.09
CA ASN A 140 -18.81 97.52 -4.40
C ASN A 140 -18.80 98.88 -3.69
N THR A 141 -18.30 98.92 -2.44
CA THR A 141 -18.16 100.16 -1.67
C THR A 141 -17.14 101.10 -2.32
N LEU A 142 -15.97 100.57 -2.70
CA LEU A 142 -14.94 101.34 -3.40
C LEU A 142 -15.40 101.82 -4.77
N LEU A 143 -16.17 101.02 -5.52
CA LEU A 143 -16.77 101.46 -6.78
C LEU A 143 -17.74 102.63 -6.57
N LEU A 144 -18.58 102.57 -5.54
CA LEU A 144 -19.50 103.67 -5.20
C LEU A 144 -18.74 104.94 -4.78
N GLU A 145 -17.69 104.80 -3.98
CA GLU A 145 -16.81 105.91 -3.61
C GLU A 145 -16.10 106.50 -4.83
N GLY A 146 -15.61 105.66 -5.75
CA GLY A 146 -15.01 106.09 -7.01
C GLY A 146 -16.00 106.86 -7.89
N LEU A 147 -17.26 106.41 -7.96
CA LEU A 147 -18.33 107.09 -8.69
C LEU A 147 -18.63 108.47 -8.09
N LYS A 148 -18.75 108.57 -6.76
CA LYS A 148 -18.90 109.85 -6.04
C LYS A 148 -17.71 110.78 -6.24
N ALA A 149 -16.49 110.26 -6.18
CA ALA A 149 -15.28 111.04 -6.42
C ALA A 149 -15.22 111.56 -7.87
N MET A 150 -15.64 110.75 -8.84
CA MET A 150 -15.74 111.16 -10.25
C MET A 150 -16.80 112.25 -10.45
N GLU A 151 -17.97 112.13 -9.84
CA GLU A 151 -19.00 113.17 -9.83
C GLU A 151 -18.49 114.49 -9.21
N ALA A 152 -17.71 114.39 -8.12
CA ALA A 152 -17.07 115.55 -7.50
C ALA A 152 -16.03 116.19 -8.44
N CYS A 153 -15.16 115.41 -9.09
CA CYS A 153 -14.20 115.91 -10.08
C CYS A 153 -14.88 116.57 -11.29
N ASN A 154 -15.99 115.98 -11.78
CA ASN A 154 -16.78 116.55 -12.86
C ASN A 154 -17.42 117.89 -12.43
N SER A 155 -17.95 117.96 -11.21
CA SER A 155 -18.50 119.21 -10.64
C SER A 155 -17.44 120.29 -10.51
N LEU A 156 -16.24 119.93 -10.04
CA LEU A 156 -15.09 120.83 -9.91
C LEU A 156 -14.60 121.31 -11.29
N SER A 157 -14.64 120.44 -12.30
CA SER A 157 -14.31 120.80 -13.69
C SER A 157 -15.31 121.78 -14.29
N LEU A 158 -16.61 121.60 -14.02
CA LEU A 158 -17.65 122.54 -14.43
C LEU A 158 -17.50 123.90 -13.73
N GLU A 159 -17.19 123.90 -12.44
CA GLU A 159 -16.92 125.13 -11.68
C GLU A 159 -15.66 125.85 -12.18
N LEU A 160 -14.62 125.09 -12.54
CA LEU A 160 -13.41 125.61 -13.17
C LEU A 160 -13.71 126.26 -14.53
N GLU A 161 -14.50 125.63 -15.41
CA GLU A 161 -14.90 126.23 -16.69
C GLU A 161 -15.74 127.50 -16.48
N LYS A 162 -16.64 127.51 -15.49
CA LYS A 162 -17.37 128.73 -15.11
C LYS A 162 -16.41 129.83 -14.64
N SER A 163 -15.44 129.50 -13.80
CA SER A 163 -14.40 130.44 -13.33
C SER A 163 -13.56 130.96 -14.49
N LYS A 164 -13.11 130.11 -15.42
CA LYS A 164 -12.41 130.52 -16.64
C LYS A 164 -13.25 131.50 -17.47
N GLY A 165 -14.55 131.23 -17.64
CA GLY A 165 -15.46 132.15 -18.33
C GLY A 165 -15.58 133.51 -17.62
N GLN A 166 -15.62 133.53 -16.29
CA GLN A 166 -15.58 134.78 -15.50
C GLN A 166 -14.26 135.52 -15.64
N VAL A 167 -13.13 134.81 -15.61
CA VAL A 167 -11.79 135.38 -15.84
C VAL A 167 -11.70 135.97 -17.23
N ALA A 168 -12.15 135.27 -18.28
CA ALA A 168 -12.18 135.79 -19.65
C ALA A 168 -13.04 137.05 -19.78
N ALA A 169 -14.19 137.12 -19.09
CA ALA A 169 -15.02 138.33 -19.05
C ALA A 169 -14.36 139.50 -18.31
N LEU A 170 -13.62 139.21 -17.22
CA LEU A 170 -12.81 140.20 -16.52
C LEU A 170 -11.62 140.66 -17.38
N GLU A 171 -10.95 139.76 -18.08
CA GLU A 171 -9.90 140.08 -19.05
C GLU A 171 -10.43 140.95 -20.19
N GLU A 172 -11.64 140.69 -20.73
CA GLU A 172 -12.27 141.57 -21.72
C GLU A 172 -12.55 142.98 -21.15
N ARG A 173 -13.01 143.07 -19.90
CA ARG A 173 -13.17 144.37 -19.20
C ARG A 173 -11.84 145.09 -18.99
N VAL A 174 -10.79 144.37 -18.61
CA VAL A 174 -9.44 144.93 -18.47
C VAL A 174 -8.90 145.39 -19.82
N ASN A 175 -9.10 144.63 -20.90
CA ASN A 175 -8.75 145.01 -22.26
C ASN A 175 -9.54 146.24 -22.73
N LYS A 176 -10.83 146.37 -22.36
CA LYS A 176 -11.63 147.59 -22.59
C LYS A 176 -11.05 148.79 -21.84
N LEU A 177 -10.72 148.63 -20.55
CA LEU A 177 -10.09 149.68 -19.73
C LEU A 177 -8.70 150.06 -20.24
N GLN A 178 -7.92 149.13 -20.79
CA GLN A 178 -6.65 149.39 -21.47
C GLN A 178 -6.85 150.06 -22.84
N SER A 179 -7.92 149.73 -23.58
CA SER A 179 -8.28 150.42 -24.82
C SER A 179 -8.79 151.85 -24.59
N ASP A 180 -9.50 152.07 -23.47
CA ASP A 180 -9.94 153.40 -23.01
C ASP A 180 -8.77 154.24 -22.46
N GLN A 181 -7.70 153.60 -21.97
CA GLN A 181 -6.44 154.26 -21.59
C GLN A 181 -5.46 154.50 -22.76
N SER A 182 -5.74 153.96 -23.95
CA SER A 182 -4.89 154.12 -25.14
C SER A 182 -5.22 155.35 -26.00
N SER A 183 -6.15 156.23 -25.58
CA SER A 183 -6.49 157.48 -26.28
C SER A 183 -6.19 158.77 -25.50
N LYS A 184 -5.20 158.75 -24.60
CA LYS A 184 -4.52 159.96 -24.12
C LYS A 184 -3.12 159.63 -23.60
N SER A 185 -2.25 159.33 -24.56
CA SER A 185 -0.80 159.34 -24.40
C SER A 185 -0.29 160.77 -24.62
N VAL A 186 0.35 161.29 -23.57
CA VAL A 186 1.54 162.15 -23.58
C VAL A 186 1.41 163.57 -24.18
N ASN A 187 1.70 164.59 -23.36
CA ASN A 187 2.76 165.56 -23.65
C ASN A 187 2.97 166.59 -22.53
N LEU A 188 4.23 166.61 -22.07
CA LEU A 188 5.11 167.77 -21.86
C LEU A 188 4.84 168.68 -20.63
N VAL A 189 5.75 168.62 -19.65
CA VAL A 189 6.95 169.49 -19.48
C VAL A 189 6.61 170.69 -18.58
N ASP A 190 7.13 170.63 -17.36
CA ASP A 190 7.90 171.64 -16.59
C ASP A 190 7.82 173.13 -17.00
N PRO A 191 8.26 174.07 -16.14
CA PRO A 191 8.27 174.17 -14.68
C PRO A 191 7.89 175.61 -14.21
N ALA A 192 8.07 175.89 -12.90
CA ALA A 192 8.31 177.22 -12.31
C ALA A 192 7.12 178.22 -12.31
N GLU A 193 6.86 179.06 -11.32
CA GLU A 193 7.64 179.53 -10.19
C GLU A 193 6.69 180.32 -9.25
N SER A 194 6.97 180.26 -7.95
CA SER A 194 6.95 181.37 -6.99
C SER A 194 5.67 182.23 -6.77
N SER A 195 5.11 182.14 -5.55
CA SER A 195 5.19 183.21 -4.53
C SER A 195 4.53 182.70 -3.24
N ALA A 196 5.24 182.49 -2.12
CA ALA A 196 5.58 183.50 -1.10
C ALA A 196 4.35 184.35 -0.71
N ALA A 197 3.91 184.53 0.52
CA ALA A 197 4.41 184.28 1.87
C ALA A 197 3.14 184.21 2.76
N ALA A 198 3.12 183.61 3.94
CA ALA A 198 3.77 184.12 5.14
C ALA A 198 3.69 182.97 6.17
N GLN A 199 4.82 182.59 6.76
CA GLN A 199 5.20 183.08 8.09
C GLN A 199 4.16 182.54 9.10
N GLU A 200 4.48 181.54 9.90
CA GLU A 200 5.50 181.61 10.93
C GLU A 200 5.49 180.26 11.65
N ASN A 201 6.60 179.93 12.31
CA ASN A 201 6.72 178.90 13.34
C ASN A 201 6.94 177.45 12.90
N GLY A 202 8.22 177.10 12.96
CA GLY A 202 8.61 176.19 14.05
C GLY A 202 8.53 174.71 13.71
N ILE A 203 9.69 174.13 13.37
CA ILE A 203 10.23 172.88 13.96
C ILE A 203 9.38 171.58 13.81
N ASN A 204 8.21 171.61 13.17
CA ASN A 204 7.25 170.50 13.20
C ASN A 204 7.10 169.68 11.90
N ALA A 205 7.59 170.15 10.74
CA ALA A 205 7.43 169.41 9.48
C ALA A 205 8.37 168.18 9.37
N GLU A 206 9.59 168.31 9.87
CA GLU A 206 10.57 167.22 9.97
C GLU A 206 10.15 166.20 11.04
N ALA A 207 9.47 166.66 12.09
CA ALA A 207 8.92 165.81 13.14
C ALA A 207 7.76 164.94 12.67
N ASP A 208 6.89 165.44 11.79
CA ASP A 208 5.76 164.68 11.23
C ASP A 208 6.20 163.65 10.18
N GLU A 209 7.19 163.97 9.35
CA GLU A 209 7.80 163.03 8.39
C GLU A 209 8.55 161.90 9.13
N LEU A 210 9.39 162.26 10.13
CA LEU A 210 10.05 161.28 11.01
C LEU A 210 9.06 160.42 11.78
N LYS A 211 7.87 160.94 12.13
CA LYS A 211 6.83 160.18 12.82
C LYS A 211 6.10 159.21 11.91
N THR A 212 5.88 159.57 10.66
CA THR A 212 5.36 158.65 9.64
C THR A 212 6.36 157.55 9.31
N GLU A 213 7.63 157.90 9.14
CA GLU A 213 8.74 156.94 8.96
C GLU A 213 8.89 156.04 10.18
N PHE A 214 8.84 156.58 11.40
CA PHE A 214 8.87 155.78 12.62
C PHE A 214 7.68 154.81 12.72
N SER A 215 6.49 155.24 12.29
CA SER A 215 5.30 154.38 12.28
C SER A 215 5.40 153.28 11.23
N ASN A 216 5.96 153.59 10.05
CA ASN A 216 6.22 152.62 8.99
C ASN A 216 7.29 151.61 9.42
N LEU A 217 8.41 152.08 9.96
CA LEU A 217 9.49 151.24 10.48
C LEU A 217 8.99 150.35 11.62
N LYS A 218 8.11 150.87 12.49
CA LYS A 218 7.49 150.06 13.56
C LYS A 218 6.57 148.98 13.00
N ASN A 219 5.80 149.28 11.96
CA ASN A 219 4.97 148.28 11.28
C ASN A 219 5.83 147.23 10.57
N GLU A 220 6.93 147.63 9.94
CA GLU A 220 7.90 146.73 9.31
C GLU A 220 8.59 145.84 10.34
N VAL A 221 9.02 146.39 11.48
CA VAL A 221 9.58 145.60 12.60
C VAL A 221 8.56 144.57 13.10
N ASN A 222 7.29 144.95 13.26
CA ASN A 222 6.24 144.01 13.67
C ASN A 222 5.98 142.93 12.60
N GLN A 223 6.00 143.28 11.31
CA GLN A 223 5.86 142.32 10.22
C GLN A 223 7.05 141.36 10.12
N LEU A 224 8.28 141.87 10.27
CA LEU A 224 9.49 141.07 10.30
C LEU A 224 9.54 140.16 11.54
N GLN A 225 9.08 140.64 12.71
CA GLN A 225 8.94 139.80 13.90
C GLN A 225 7.90 138.70 13.70
N ALA A 226 6.75 139.00 13.08
CA ALA A 226 5.74 137.99 12.77
C ALA A 226 6.24 136.97 11.72
N ALA A 227 6.93 137.43 10.68
CA ALA A 227 7.53 136.57 9.66
C ALA A 227 8.65 135.69 10.24
N LEU A 228 9.48 136.24 11.14
CA LEU A 228 10.52 135.49 11.85
C LEU A 228 9.89 134.41 12.73
N ALA A 229 8.89 134.77 13.55
CA ALA A 229 8.18 133.82 14.40
C ALA A 229 7.47 132.71 13.60
N ASP A 230 6.92 133.03 12.43
CA ASP A 230 6.32 132.04 11.53
C ASP A 230 7.35 131.12 10.88
N SER A 231 8.49 131.68 10.44
CA SER A 231 9.59 130.88 9.88
C SER A 231 10.23 129.95 10.93
N GLU A 232 10.36 130.41 12.18
CA GLU A 232 10.85 129.61 13.30
C GLU A 232 9.87 128.48 13.65
N ARG A 233 8.56 128.76 13.67
CA ARG A 233 7.54 127.72 13.87
C ARG A 233 7.60 126.66 12.75
N ARG A 234 7.72 127.09 11.48
CA ARG A 234 7.85 126.16 10.34
C ARG A 234 9.12 125.32 10.40
N TYR A 235 10.25 125.91 10.81
CA TYR A 235 11.49 125.16 11.03
C TYR A 235 11.33 124.13 12.15
N GLN A 236 10.76 124.52 13.30
CA GLN A 236 10.52 123.61 14.42
C GLN A 236 9.57 122.46 14.04
N GLU A 237 8.47 122.76 13.34
CA GLU A 237 7.54 121.76 12.84
C GLU A 237 8.22 120.77 11.86
N ALA A 238 9.03 121.28 10.93
CA ALA A 238 9.80 120.44 10.02
C ALA A 238 10.83 119.56 10.76
N CYS A 239 11.49 120.08 11.79
CA CYS A 239 12.38 119.30 12.65
C CYS A 239 11.64 118.20 13.42
N ILE A 240 10.44 118.49 13.94
CA ILE A 240 9.58 117.49 14.62
C ILE A 240 9.16 116.41 13.64
N GLN A 241 8.64 116.78 12.46
CA GLN A 241 8.20 115.83 11.44
C GLN A 241 9.35 114.94 10.95
N SER A 242 10.52 115.51 10.68
CA SER A 242 11.73 114.76 10.29
C SER A 242 12.14 113.77 11.39
N THR A 243 12.16 114.21 12.66
CA THR A 243 12.51 113.34 13.79
C THR A 243 11.50 112.19 13.95
N LEU A 244 10.20 112.45 13.79
CA LEU A 244 9.16 111.43 13.86
C LEU A 244 9.25 110.42 12.71
N GLN A 245 9.50 110.89 11.48
CA GLN A 245 9.71 110.01 10.32
C GLN A 245 10.92 109.10 10.52
N ILE A 246 12.04 109.65 10.99
CA ILE A 246 13.25 108.88 11.30
C ILE A 246 12.95 107.84 12.38
N ARG A 247 12.28 108.23 13.48
CA ARG A 247 11.92 107.30 14.55
C ARG A 247 10.98 106.19 14.08
N SER A 248 9.96 106.52 13.30
CA SER A 248 9.04 105.54 12.72
C SER A 248 9.75 104.57 11.79
N ALA A 249 10.66 105.06 10.94
CA ALA A 249 11.48 104.20 10.08
C ALA A 249 12.37 103.24 10.89
N PHE A 250 13.01 103.73 11.96
CA PHE A 250 13.80 102.88 12.87
C PHE A 250 12.95 101.83 13.58
N GLU A 251 11.76 102.20 14.06
CA GLU A 251 10.84 101.26 14.71
C GLU A 251 10.40 100.15 13.76
N MET A 252 10.06 100.48 12.50
CA MET A 252 9.74 99.48 11.48
C MET A 252 10.92 98.54 11.19
N VAL A 253 12.15 99.05 11.15
CA VAL A 253 13.36 98.23 10.97
C VAL A 253 13.57 97.29 12.15
N GLU A 254 13.39 97.75 13.39
CA GLU A 254 13.53 96.89 14.57
C GLU A 254 12.41 95.85 14.68
N CYS A 255 11.17 96.20 14.30
CA CYS A 255 10.07 95.24 14.19
C CYS A 255 10.39 94.14 13.17
N THR A 256 10.80 94.53 11.95
CA THR A 256 11.13 93.56 10.88
C THR A 256 12.34 92.68 11.24
N LYS A 257 13.36 93.25 11.89
CA LYS A 257 14.51 92.50 12.40
C LYS A 257 14.11 91.48 13.46
N SER A 258 13.25 91.86 14.41
CA SER A 258 12.76 90.96 15.45
C SER A 258 11.93 89.83 14.85
N GLU A 259 11.08 90.12 13.85
CA GLU A 259 10.35 89.10 13.12
C GLU A 259 11.25 88.15 12.32
N LEU A 260 12.32 88.68 11.71
CA LEU A 260 13.30 87.85 10.98
C LEU A 260 14.02 86.90 11.94
N ILE A 261 14.49 87.39 13.09
CA ILE A 261 15.13 86.56 14.12
C ILE A 261 14.15 85.50 14.62
N ARG A 262 12.88 85.85 14.88
CA ARG A 262 11.86 84.88 15.28
C ARG A 262 11.61 83.82 14.21
N ARG A 263 11.47 84.23 12.94
CA ARG A 263 11.29 83.27 11.84
C ARG A 263 12.52 82.37 11.68
N GLU A 264 13.73 82.92 11.84
CA GLU A 264 14.97 82.15 11.78
C GLU A 264 15.05 81.10 12.90
N THR A 265 14.71 81.46 14.15
CA THR A 265 14.70 80.51 15.26
C THR A 265 13.63 79.44 15.11
N GLU A 266 12.45 79.80 14.58
CA GLU A 266 11.39 78.84 14.23
C GLU A 266 11.84 77.85 13.16
N TRP A 267 12.44 78.33 12.06
CA TRP A 267 12.95 77.47 11.00
C TRP A 267 14.10 76.58 11.47
N ASN A 268 15.02 77.12 12.29
CA ASN A 268 16.10 76.34 12.87
C ASN A 268 15.58 75.24 13.81
N SER A 269 14.53 75.54 14.59
CA SER A 269 13.87 74.55 15.45
C SER A 269 13.18 73.46 14.63
N ARG A 270 12.46 73.82 13.57
CA ARG A 270 11.84 72.86 12.64
C ARG A 270 12.88 71.99 11.93
N LEU A 271 14.00 72.58 11.51
CA LEU A 271 15.09 71.86 10.88
C LEU A 271 15.72 70.84 11.84
N ASN A 272 15.93 71.23 13.10
CA ASN A 272 16.49 70.33 14.11
C ASN A 272 15.50 69.22 14.48
N ALA A 273 14.20 69.51 14.56
CA ALA A 273 13.17 68.50 14.75
C ALA A 273 13.14 67.48 13.59
N ALA A 274 13.11 67.96 12.35
CA ALA A 274 13.14 67.09 11.16
C ALA A 274 14.43 66.25 11.07
N LYS A 275 15.58 66.80 11.49
CA LYS A 275 16.83 66.03 11.59
C LYS A 275 16.74 64.93 12.64
N ALA A 276 16.14 65.20 13.80
CA ALA A 276 15.93 64.20 14.83
C ALA A 276 15.00 63.08 14.35
N ASP A 277 13.88 63.42 13.71
CA ASP A 277 12.94 62.46 13.12
C ASP A 277 13.62 61.58 12.06
N MET A 278 14.50 62.16 11.24
CA MET A 278 15.27 61.43 10.23
C MET A 278 16.24 60.41 10.84
N GLU A 279 16.96 60.78 11.91
CA GLU A 279 17.84 59.83 12.60
C GLU A 279 17.03 58.74 13.33
N GLU A 280 15.87 59.06 13.93
CA GLU A 280 14.98 58.05 14.53
C GLU A 280 14.47 57.04 13.48
N LEU A 281 14.04 57.53 12.30
CA LEU A 281 13.62 56.67 11.20
C LEU A 281 14.76 55.79 10.68
N LYS A 282 15.98 56.33 10.62
CA LYS A 282 17.17 55.59 10.23
C LYS A 282 17.54 54.52 11.25
N GLU A 283 17.44 54.80 12.55
CA GLU A 283 17.62 53.79 13.60
C GLU A 283 16.58 52.68 13.49
N LYS A 284 15.29 53.02 13.28
CA LYS A 284 14.23 52.04 13.05
C LYS A 284 14.49 51.18 11.80
N LEU A 285 14.97 51.79 10.71
CA LEU A 285 15.33 51.09 9.48
C LEU A 285 16.50 50.13 9.70
N MET A 286 17.58 50.59 10.33
CA MET A 286 18.73 49.75 10.68
C MET A 286 18.33 48.57 11.58
N HIS A 287 17.43 48.81 12.56
CA HIS A 287 16.90 47.76 13.42
C HIS A 287 16.07 46.73 12.62
N LYS A 288 15.21 47.19 11.69
CA LYS A 288 14.43 46.30 10.82
C LYS A 288 15.30 45.51 9.86
N GLU A 289 16.34 46.11 9.29
CA GLU A 289 17.33 45.40 8.47
C GLU A 289 18.08 44.33 9.26
N ALA A 290 18.44 44.61 10.52
CA ALA A 290 19.05 43.63 11.42
C ALA A 290 18.10 42.46 11.72
N GLN A 291 16.82 42.73 12.01
CA GLN A 291 15.79 41.69 12.19
C GLN A 291 15.65 40.82 10.93
N LEU A 292 15.58 41.43 9.74
CA LEU A 292 15.47 40.69 8.48
C LEU A 292 16.69 39.82 8.22
N ARG A 293 17.89 40.29 8.55
CA ARG A 293 19.11 39.49 8.44
C ARG A 293 19.08 38.29 9.39
N MET A 294 18.66 38.48 10.64
CA MET A 294 18.46 37.38 11.59
C MET A 294 17.47 36.34 11.06
N PHE A 295 16.27 36.76 10.62
CA PHE A 295 15.28 35.84 10.06
C PHE A 295 15.77 35.12 8.80
N SER A 296 16.53 35.81 7.94
CA SER A 296 17.16 35.20 6.77
C SER A 296 18.15 34.11 7.18
N ASP A 297 18.97 34.35 8.19
CA ASP A 297 19.99 33.40 8.64
C ASP A 297 19.36 32.21 9.39
N GLU A 298 18.32 32.44 10.19
CA GLU A 298 17.47 31.39 10.77
C GLU A 298 16.81 30.52 9.70
N ASN A 299 16.22 31.13 8.66
CA ASN A 299 15.61 30.39 7.55
C ASN A 299 16.63 29.54 6.77
N LYS A 300 17.85 30.05 6.55
CA LYS A 300 18.92 29.24 5.95
C LYS A 300 19.26 28.04 6.85
N GLY A 301 19.37 28.25 8.16
CA GLY A 301 19.62 27.18 9.13
C GLY A 301 18.53 26.12 9.12
N LEU A 302 17.26 26.53 9.15
CA LEU A 302 16.11 25.62 9.07
C LEU A 302 16.06 24.86 7.75
N ASN A 303 16.38 25.50 6.63
CA ASN A 303 16.42 24.84 5.32
C ASN A 303 17.49 23.72 5.29
N VAL A 304 18.68 23.97 5.85
CA VAL A 304 19.74 22.95 5.95
C VAL A 304 19.28 21.79 6.84
N GLN A 305 18.65 22.06 7.98
CA GLN A 305 18.10 21.00 8.85
C GLN A 305 17.03 20.17 8.15
N LEU A 306 16.16 20.82 7.37
CA LEU A 306 15.11 20.14 6.61
C LEU A 306 15.69 19.26 5.50
N GLU A 307 16.73 19.73 4.80
CA GLU A 307 17.48 18.91 3.82
C GLU A 307 18.17 17.72 4.48
N GLU A 308 18.76 17.90 5.68
CA GLU A 308 19.40 16.83 6.44
C GLU A 308 18.40 15.76 6.89
N ILE A 309 17.25 16.16 7.47
CA ILE A 309 16.19 15.23 7.88
C ILE A 309 15.67 14.45 6.66
N GLN A 310 15.41 15.13 5.54
CA GLN A 310 14.95 14.46 4.32
C GLN A 310 15.98 13.48 3.75
N ALA A 311 17.27 13.81 3.83
CA ALA A 311 18.33 12.91 3.39
C ALA A 311 18.41 11.67 4.28
N VAL A 312 18.37 11.84 5.61
CA VAL A 312 18.44 10.75 6.59
C VAL A 312 17.24 9.81 6.47
N ASP A 313 16.02 10.35 6.43
CA ASP A 313 14.80 9.54 6.33
C ASP A 313 14.78 8.75 5.02
N ARG A 314 15.14 9.38 3.90
CA ARG A 314 15.21 8.73 2.59
C ARG A 314 16.31 7.66 2.53
N GLU A 315 17.45 7.90 3.14
CA GLU A 315 18.55 6.92 3.19
C GLU A 315 18.15 5.71 4.04
N TYR A 316 17.51 5.93 5.19
CA TYR A 316 16.99 4.87 6.06
C TYR A 316 15.96 3.99 5.33
N ASP A 317 14.96 4.61 4.69
CA ASP A 317 13.92 3.90 3.94
C ASP A 317 14.51 3.06 2.80
N LEU A 318 15.46 3.62 2.03
CA LEU A 318 16.15 2.90 0.97
C LEU A 318 16.99 1.74 1.51
N GLN A 319 17.62 1.91 2.67
CA GLN A 319 18.41 0.87 3.31
C GLN A 319 17.54 -0.30 3.79
N ASP A 320 16.37 -0.02 4.36
CA ASP A 320 15.45 -1.06 4.83
C ASP A 320 14.79 -1.81 3.65
N GLU A 321 14.42 -1.11 2.58
CA GLU A 321 13.91 -1.76 1.35
C GLU A 321 15.01 -2.62 0.68
N LEU A 322 16.26 -2.15 0.67
CA LEU A 322 17.40 -2.93 0.18
C LEU A 322 17.55 -4.23 0.97
N LYS A 323 17.61 -4.17 2.31
CA LYS A 323 17.71 -5.37 3.17
C LYS A 323 16.53 -6.33 2.96
N ARG A 324 15.31 -5.80 2.80
CA ARG A 324 14.12 -6.59 2.52
C ARG A 324 14.26 -7.33 1.18
N SER A 325 14.70 -6.64 0.14
CA SER A 325 14.94 -7.23 -1.18
C SER A 325 16.05 -8.29 -1.16
N GLU A 326 17.12 -8.06 -0.41
CA GLU A 326 18.22 -9.02 -0.22
C GLU A 326 17.74 -10.30 0.47
N SER A 327 16.91 -10.18 1.53
CA SER A 327 16.30 -11.33 2.20
C SER A 327 15.42 -12.14 1.26
N ILE A 328 14.54 -11.48 0.49
CA ILE A 328 13.65 -12.15 -0.47
C ILE A 328 14.47 -12.88 -1.54
N LEU A 329 15.55 -12.27 -2.04
CA LEU A 329 16.45 -12.91 -3.00
C LEU A 329 17.18 -14.12 -2.41
N ALA A 330 17.57 -14.07 -1.13
CA ALA A 330 18.18 -15.20 -0.44
C ALA A 330 17.19 -16.37 -0.31
N ASP A 331 15.95 -16.11 0.10
CA ASP A 331 14.90 -17.12 0.22
C ASP A 331 14.55 -17.75 -1.14
N LEU A 332 14.44 -16.94 -2.19
CA LEU A 332 14.19 -17.43 -3.55
C LEU A 332 15.36 -18.29 -4.06
N ARG A 333 16.61 -17.92 -3.77
CA ARG A 333 17.78 -18.73 -4.12
C ARG A 333 17.79 -20.07 -3.38
N ALA A 334 17.47 -20.08 -2.09
CA ALA A 334 17.36 -21.31 -1.31
C ALA A 334 16.28 -22.22 -1.89
N SER A 335 15.08 -21.68 -2.14
CA SER A 335 13.98 -22.43 -2.75
C SER A 335 14.33 -22.97 -4.14
N LEU A 336 15.04 -22.20 -4.97
CA LEU A 336 15.48 -22.65 -6.29
C LEU A 336 16.52 -23.78 -6.18
N SER A 337 17.46 -23.68 -5.24
CA SER A 337 18.43 -24.74 -4.97
C SER A 337 17.75 -26.02 -4.49
N ASP A 338 16.76 -25.93 -3.62
CA ASP A 338 15.98 -27.09 -3.15
C ASP A 338 15.23 -27.76 -4.31
N LYS A 339 14.61 -26.96 -5.19
CA LYS A 339 13.93 -27.47 -6.38
C LYS A 339 14.90 -28.12 -7.38
N GLU A 340 16.10 -27.58 -7.51
CA GLU A 340 17.16 -28.17 -8.34
C GLU A 340 17.61 -29.54 -7.78
N MET A 341 17.78 -29.65 -6.46
CA MET A 341 18.09 -30.93 -5.81
C MET A 341 16.96 -31.96 -5.95
N GLU A 342 15.70 -31.56 -5.79
CA GLU A 342 14.54 -32.44 -6.02
C GLU A 342 14.50 -32.94 -7.47
N LEU A 343 14.75 -32.06 -8.45
CA LEU A 343 14.81 -32.43 -9.87
C LEU A 343 15.96 -33.39 -10.16
N GLN A 344 17.12 -33.19 -9.55
CA GLN A 344 18.26 -34.10 -9.70
C GLN A 344 17.91 -35.49 -9.14
N SER A 345 17.33 -35.56 -7.94
CA SER A 345 16.86 -36.81 -7.32
C SER A 345 15.84 -37.55 -8.20
N PHE A 346 14.83 -36.85 -8.71
CA PHE A 346 13.82 -37.44 -9.62
C PHE A 346 14.45 -37.95 -10.92
N THR A 347 15.49 -37.26 -11.41
CA THR A 347 16.22 -37.69 -12.62
C THR A 347 16.98 -38.98 -12.36
N GLU A 348 17.67 -39.08 -11.22
CA GLU A 348 18.38 -40.30 -10.79
C GLU A 348 17.43 -41.47 -10.57
N GLU A 349 16.28 -41.26 -9.92
CA GLU A 349 15.23 -42.27 -9.76
C GLU A 349 14.67 -42.75 -11.10
N ASN A 350 14.40 -41.85 -12.05
CA ASN A 350 13.94 -42.24 -13.39
C ASN A 350 14.95 -43.10 -14.14
N GLU A 351 16.25 -42.78 -14.04
CA GLU A 351 17.29 -43.60 -14.65
C GLU A 351 17.36 -44.99 -14.00
N MET A 352 17.22 -45.08 -12.67
CA MET A 352 17.13 -46.36 -11.97
C MET A 352 15.92 -47.18 -12.42
N LEU A 353 14.73 -46.57 -12.49
CA LEU A 353 13.52 -47.23 -12.93
C LEU A 353 13.62 -47.72 -14.37
N LYS A 354 14.22 -46.93 -15.27
CA LYS A 354 14.52 -47.38 -16.65
C LYS A 354 15.41 -48.62 -16.68
N LEU A 355 16.43 -48.68 -15.82
CA LEU A 355 17.31 -49.85 -15.73
C LEU A 355 16.57 -51.09 -15.19
N GLU A 356 15.73 -50.93 -14.17
CA GLU A 356 14.95 -52.05 -13.61
C GLU A 356 13.89 -52.55 -14.60
N ILE A 357 13.26 -51.65 -15.37
CA ILE A 357 12.35 -52.02 -16.47
C ILE A 357 13.10 -52.85 -17.52
N LYS A 358 14.24 -52.36 -18.02
CA LYS A 358 15.07 -53.10 -19.00
C LYS A 358 15.49 -54.47 -18.47
N LYS A 359 15.86 -54.56 -17.20
CA LYS A 359 16.23 -55.82 -16.54
C LYS A 359 15.05 -56.79 -16.47
N ARG A 360 13.86 -56.31 -16.07
CA ARG A 360 12.63 -57.12 -16.02
C ARG A 360 12.20 -57.59 -17.41
N GLU A 361 12.34 -56.75 -18.43
CA GLU A 361 12.06 -57.13 -19.83
C GLU A 361 12.96 -58.28 -20.27
N ILE A 362 14.28 -58.19 -20.01
CA ILE A 362 15.24 -59.28 -20.32
C ILE A 362 14.91 -60.56 -19.55
N GLU A 363 14.54 -60.45 -18.27
CA GLU A 363 14.13 -61.62 -17.48
C GLU A 363 12.83 -62.24 -18.01
N SER A 364 11.84 -61.42 -18.36
CA SER A 364 10.58 -61.89 -18.94
C SER A 364 10.81 -62.57 -20.29
N THR A 365 11.69 -62.06 -21.15
CA THR A 365 12.01 -62.73 -22.42
C THR A 365 12.66 -64.09 -22.18
N LYS A 366 13.58 -64.20 -21.21
CA LYS A 366 14.21 -65.49 -20.85
C LYS A 366 13.19 -66.50 -20.33
N VAL A 367 12.31 -66.09 -19.42
CA VAL A 367 11.24 -66.96 -18.90
C VAL A 367 10.30 -67.41 -20.02
N ASN A 368 9.96 -66.51 -20.96
CA ASN A 368 9.15 -66.86 -22.11
C ASN A 368 9.85 -67.87 -23.04
N ASP A 369 11.15 -67.71 -23.27
CA ASP A 369 11.97 -68.65 -24.05
C ASP A 369 12.04 -70.02 -23.35
N GLU A 370 12.29 -70.05 -22.03
CA GLU A 370 12.30 -71.29 -21.23
C GLU A 370 10.93 -72.00 -21.22
N LEU A 371 9.84 -71.24 -21.14
CA LEU A 371 8.48 -71.78 -21.22
C LEU A 371 8.18 -72.34 -22.62
N LEU A 372 8.70 -71.72 -23.68
CA LEU A 372 8.57 -72.22 -25.04
C LEU A 372 9.30 -73.55 -25.21
N ASP A 373 10.55 -73.64 -24.73
CA ASP A 373 11.34 -74.87 -24.74
C ASP A 373 10.63 -76.00 -23.96
N LEU A 374 10.09 -75.69 -22.78
CA LEU A 374 9.35 -76.67 -21.97
C LEU A 374 8.06 -77.12 -22.68
N ALA A 375 7.33 -76.21 -23.32
CA ALA A 375 6.14 -76.53 -24.08
C ALA A 375 6.46 -77.40 -25.30
N GLU A 376 7.57 -77.15 -25.99
CA GLU A 376 8.04 -77.98 -27.11
C GLU A 376 8.45 -79.38 -26.64
N ALA A 377 9.17 -79.48 -25.51
CA ALA A 377 9.53 -80.75 -24.90
C ALA A 377 8.29 -81.56 -24.47
N ALA A 378 7.30 -80.90 -23.86
CA ALA A 378 6.03 -81.52 -23.49
C ALA A 378 5.27 -82.04 -24.72
N ARG A 379 5.19 -81.25 -25.80
CA ARG A 379 4.58 -81.67 -27.08
C ARG A 379 5.34 -82.83 -27.73
N ALA A 380 6.67 -82.88 -27.60
CA ALA A 380 7.46 -84.00 -28.10
C ALA A 380 7.15 -85.29 -27.33
N ALA A 381 7.12 -85.22 -26.00
CA ALA A 381 6.75 -86.34 -25.13
C ALA A 381 5.30 -86.82 -25.39
N GLU A 382 4.36 -85.89 -25.62
CA GLU A 382 2.98 -86.21 -25.99
C GLU A 382 2.92 -86.99 -27.30
N ARG A 383 3.62 -86.55 -28.34
CA ARG A 383 3.68 -87.26 -29.64
C ARG A 383 4.27 -88.66 -29.50
N GLU A 384 5.31 -88.82 -28.68
CA GLU A 384 5.92 -90.12 -28.41
C GLU A 384 4.94 -91.06 -27.68
N ALA A 385 4.23 -90.56 -26.67
CA ALA A 385 3.23 -91.32 -25.94
C ALA A 385 2.06 -91.75 -26.84
N LEU A 386 1.59 -90.85 -27.71
CA LEU A 386 0.56 -91.16 -28.71
C LEU A 386 1.02 -92.24 -29.69
N MET A 387 2.28 -92.20 -30.14
CA MET A 387 2.85 -93.23 -31.02
C MET A 387 2.93 -94.60 -30.33
N LYS A 388 3.34 -94.65 -29.05
CA LYS A 388 3.35 -95.89 -28.25
C LYS A 388 1.94 -96.46 -28.06
N LEU A 389 0.96 -95.58 -27.79
CA LEU A 389 -0.44 -95.97 -27.65
C LEU A 389 -0.99 -96.54 -28.96
N ALA A 390 -0.67 -95.93 -30.10
CA ALA A 390 -1.05 -96.45 -31.42
C ALA A 390 -0.46 -97.86 -31.67
N TYR A 391 0.80 -98.10 -31.30
CA TYR A 391 1.41 -99.43 -31.42
C TYR A 391 0.74 -100.46 -30.50
N LEU A 392 0.50 -100.11 -29.23
CA LEU A 392 -0.14 -101.02 -28.26
C LEU A 392 -1.58 -101.37 -28.66
N THR A 393 -2.33 -100.40 -29.19
CA THR A 393 -3.70 -100.64 -29.69
C THR A 393 -3.68 -101.55 -30.91
N GLU A 394 -2.72 -101.40 -31.83
CA GLU A 394 -2.56 -102.30 -32.97
C GLU A 394 -2.21 -103.75 -32.52
N GLU A 395 -1.33 -103.91 -31.53
CA GLU A 395 -1.01 -105.22 -30.95
C GLU A 395 -2.18 -105.85 -30.19
N ALA A 396 -2.96 -105.05 -29.46
CA ALA A 396 -4.20 -105.49 -28.83
C ALA A 396 -5.22 -105.99 -29.87
N ASP A 397 -5.38 -105.28 -31.00
CA ASP A 397 -6.26 -105.71 -32.09
C ASP A 397 -5.76 -107.00 -32.76
N LYS A 398 -4.44 -107.17 -32.93
CA LYS A 398 -3.86 -108.42 -33.47
C LYS A 398 -4.12 -109.61 -32.55
N THR A 399 -3.94 -109.43 -31.24
CA THR A 399 -4.19 -110.50 -30.24
C THR A 399 -5.67 -110.82 -30.12
N SER A 400 -6.54 -109.80 -30.13
CA SER A 400 -7.99 -109.97 -30.22
C SER A 400 -8.40 -110.78 -31.45
N ARG A 401 -7.89 -110.44 -32.64
CA ARG A 401 -8.13 -111.22 -33.88
C ARG A 401 -7.64 -112.66 -33.78
N LYS A 402 -6.51 -112.92 -33.11
CA LYS A 402 -6.03 -114.29 -32.85
C LYS A 402 -6.96 -115.03 -31.89
N ALA A 403 -7.40 -114.37 -30.82
CA ALA A 403 -8.33 -114.94 -29.85
C ALA A 403 -9.66 -115.32 -30.52
N SER A 404 -10.21 -114.47 -31.39
CA SER A 404 -11.42 -114.80 -32.16
C SER A 404 -11.26 -116.05 -33.01
N ARG A 405 -10.12 -116.23 -33.71
CA ARG A 405 -9.85 -117.46 -34.50
C ARG A 405 -9.77 -118.71 -33.63
N ILE A 406 -9.15 -118.62 -32.46
CA ILE A 406 -9.04 -119.75 -31.53
C ILE A 406 -10.44 -120.16 -31.02
N ILE A 407 -11.31 -119.19 -30.74
CA ILE A 407 -12.69 -119.46 -30.34
C ILE A 407 -13.46 -120.16 -31.47
N GLU A 408 -13.32 -119.68 -32.72
CA GLU A 408 -13.93 -120.33 -33.89
C GLU A 408 -13.44 -121.77 -34.09
N GLU A 409 -12.13 -122.03 -33.94
CA GLU A 409 -11.56 -123.38 -34.00
C GLU A 409 -12.08 -124.27 -32.86
N LEU A 410 -12.21 -123.74 -31.64
CA LEU A 410 -12.73 -124.49 -30.49
C LEU A 410 -14.19 -124.92 -30.72
N ASP A 411 -15.03 -124.03 -31.25
CA ASP A 411 -16.42 -124.35 -31.59
C ASP A 411 -16.50 -125.42 -32.69
N ALA A 412 -15.61 -125.37 -33.69
CA ALA A 412 -15.50 -126.41 -34.72
C ALA A 412 -15.06 -127.77 -34.14
N VAL A 413 -14.13 -127.77 -33.19
CA VAL A 413 -13.72 -129.01 -32.48
C VAL A 413 -14.85 -129.53 -31.60
N GLN A 414 -15.61 -128.66 -30.94
CA GLN A 414 -16.69 -129.08 -30.06
C GLN A 414 -17.87 -129.66 -30.84
N THR A 415 -18.21 -129.09 -32.00
CA THR A 415 -19.24 -129.62 -32.91
C THR A 415 -18.85 -131.00 -33.44
N THR A 416 -17.62 -131.16 -33.95
CA THR A 416 -17.12 -132.47 -34.41
C THR A 416 -17.04 -133.51 -33.28
N ASN A 417 -16.68 -133.10 -32.05
CA ASN A 417 -16.70 -133.99 -30.89
C ASN A 417 -18.14 -134.44 -30.54
N SER A 418 -19.11 -133.52 -30.63
CA SER A 418 -20.53 -133.82 -30.42
C SER A 418 -21.05 -134.86 -31.43
N GLU A 419 -20.63 -134.76 -32.68
CA GLU A 419 -20.93 -135.74 -33.74
C GLU A 419 -20.25 -137.10 -33.50
N MET A 420 -18.96 -137.08 -33.13
CA MET A 420 -18.22 -138.30 -32.79
C MET A 420 -18.85 -139.04 -31.60
N GLU A 421 -19.29 -138.32 -30.56
CA GLU A 421 -20.04 -138.92 -29.46
C GLU A 421 -21.37 -139.54 -29.91
N ALA A 422 -22.07 -138.91 -30.88
CA ALA A 422 -23.30 -139.48 -31.44
C ALA A 422 -23.04 -140.78 -32.20
N GLU A 423 -21.95 -140.86 -32.98
CA GLU A 423 -21.52 -142.09 -33.65
C GLU A 423 -21.07 -143.18 -32.66
N LEU A 424 -20.37 -142.82 -31.58
CA LEU A 424 -20.04 -143.75 -30.50
C LEU A 424 -21.29 -144.35 -29.84
N ARG A 425 -22.35 -143.54 -29.63
CA ARG A 425 -23.64 -144.05 -29.12
C ARG A 425 -24.27 -145.05 -30.11
N LYS A 426 -24.20 -144.81 -31.43
CA LYS A 426 -24.67 -145.78 -32.45
C LYS A 426 -23.86 -147.09 -32.45
N LEU A 427 -22.53 -147.01 -32.45
CA LEU A 427 -21.65 -148.18 -32.43
C LEU A 427 -21.86 -149.02 -31.16
N LYS A 428 -22.10 -148.37 -30.02
CA LYS A 428 -22.41 -149.04 -28.76
C LYS A 428 -23.71 -149.84 -28.86
N VAL A 429 -24.76 -149.24 -29.45
CA VAL A 429 -26.03 -149.94 -29.72
C VAL A 429 -25.82 -151.15 -30.64
N GLN A 430 -25.00 -151.01 -31.69
CA GLN A 430 -24.67 -152.13 -32.58
C GLN A 430 -23.92 -153.24 -31.82
N SER A 431 -22.87 -152.91 -31.06
CA SER A 431 -22.10 -153.88 -30.27
C SER A 431 -22.98 -154.68 -29.30
N ASP A 432 -23.96 -154.04 -28.67
CA ASP A 432 -24.91 -154.71 -27.78
C ASP A 432 -25.84 -155.68 -28.53
N GLN A 433 -26.18 -155.38 -29.79
CA GLN A 433 -26.90 -156.31 -30.66
C GLN A 433 -26.04 -157.52 -31.07
N TRP A 434 -24.77 -157.31 -31.41
CA TRP A 434 -23.83 -158.41 -31.71
C TRP A 434 -23.59 -159.31 -30.49
N ARG A 435 -23.50 -158.74 -29.29
CA ARG A 435 -23.36 -159.52 -28.04
C ARG A 435 -24.56 -160.44 -27.79
N LYS A 436 -25.78 -159.91 -27.97
CA LYS A 436 -27.01 -160.73 -27.87
C LYS A 436 -27.08 -161.84 -28.92
N ALA A 437 -26.62 -161.58 -30.14
CA ALA A 437 -26.56 -162.61 -31.18
C ALA A 437 -25.54 -163.72 -30.86
N ALA A 438 -24.38 -163.37 -30.29
CA ALA A 438 -23.36 -164.33 -29.89
C ALA A 438 -23.77 -165.21 -28.70
N GLU A 439 -24.47 -164.64 -27.70
CA GLU A 439 -25.01 -165.41 -26.56
C GLU A 439 -26.08 -166.41 -27.01
N ALA A 440 -26.90 -166.06 -28.02
CA ALA A 440 -27.87 -166.98 -28.61
C ALA A 440 -27.20 -168.13 -29.40
N ALA A 441 -26.08 -167.87 -30.08
CA ALA A 441 -25.35 -168.88 -30.87
C ALA A 441 -24.56 -169.87 -30.00
N ALA A 442 -23.99 -169.43 -28.88
CA ALA A 442 -23.24 -170.29 -27.96
C ALA A 442 -24.12 -171.36 -27.27
N ALA A 443 -25.42 -171.11 -27.14
CA ALA A 443 -26.36 -172.08 -26.56
C ALA A 443 -26.71 -173.25 -27.51
N MET A 444 -26.36 -173.20 -28.80
CA MET A 444 -26.78 -174.20 -29.80
C MET A 444 -25.69 -175.24 -30.19
N LEU A 445 -24.41 -175.04 -29.88
CA LEU A 445 -23.31 -175.93 -30.31
C LEU A 445 -22.87 -176.92 -29.21
N SER A 446 -23.87 -177.67 -28.75
CA SER A 446 -23.77 -178.99 -28.11
C SER A 446 -23.25 -180.07 -29.09
N THR A 447 -22.50 -181.07 -28.59
CA THR A 447 -22.13 -182.38 -29.20
C THR A 447 -20.75 -182.44 -29.89
N ASN A 448 -19.65 -182.68 -29.15
CA ASN A 448 -19.10 -183.96 -28.68
C ASN A 448 -18.12 -184.64 -29.66
N ASN A 449 -16.83 -184.41 -29.44
CA ASN A 449 -15.79 -185.45 -29.48
C ASN A 449 -14.48 -184.92 -28.88
N ASN A 450 -14.19 -185.48 -27.71
CA ASN A 450 -13.00 -185.26 -26.91
C ASN A 450 -11.85 -186.19 -27.32
N GLY A 451 -10.66 -185.63 -27.32
CA GLY A 451 -9.36 -186.29 -27.35
C GLY A 451 -8.31 -185.24 -27.72
N ARG A 452 -7.12 -185.13 -27.13
CA ARG A 452 -6.36 -185.93 -26.18
C ARG A 452 -5.00 -185.18 -26.05
N CYS A 453 -4.37 -185.22 -24.87
CA CYS A 453 -3.01 -184.72 -24.50
C CYS A 453 -2.85 -183.18 -24.25
N VAL A 454 -2.75 -182.62 -23.02
CA VAL A 454 -1.91 -182.93 -21.82
C VAL A 454 -0.40 -182.71 -22.16
N LYS A 455 0.46 -181.86 -21.57
CA LYS A 455 0.70 -181.37 -20.18
C LYS A 455 1.62 -180.11 -20.19
N ARG A 456 1.25 -179.00 -19.53
CA ARG A 456 2.15 -178.08 -18.77
C ARG A 456 1.35 -177.34 -17.68
N THR A 457 2.06 -177.03 -16.61
CA THR A 457 1.64 -176.84 -15.20
C THR A 457 1.51 -175.37 -14.81
N GLY A 458 0.84 -175.07 -13.69
CA GLY A 458 0.63 -173.72 -13.18
C GLY A 458 1.78 -173.04 -12.40
N SER A 459 1.57 -171.75 -12.13
CA SER A 459 1.98 -170.89 -10.99
C SER A 459 1.24 -169.55 -11.17
N LEU A 460 0.30 -169.13 -10.30
CA LEU A 460 0.48 -168.24 -9.12
C LEU A 460 1.38 -167.01 -9.45
N ASP A 461 0.99 -165.73 -9.35
CA ASP A 461 0.26 -165.04 -8.27
C ASP A 461 -0.14 -163.58 -8.64
N TYR A 462 -1.11 -163.00 -7.90
CA TYR A 462 -1.54 -161.59 -7.68
C TYR A 462 -2.11 -160.65 -8.77
N HIS A 463 -3.38 -160.27 -8.54
CA HIS A 463 -3.98 -158.91 -8.45
C HIS A 463 -3.09 -157.70 -8.82
N THR A 464 -3.57 -156.67 -9.55
CA THR A 464 -4.36 -155.55 -8.97
C THR A 464 -4.85 -154.58 -10.06
N ILE A 465 -6.18 -154.34 -10.09
CA ILE A 465 -6.91 -153.04 -10.16
C ILE A 465 -6.16 -151.89 -10.87
N GLY A 466 -6.68 -151.18 -11.87
CA GLY A 466 -8.04 -150.91 -12.28
C GLY A 466 -8.01 -149.56 -13.03
N GLY A 467 -8.79 -149.43 -14.10
CA GLY A 467 -8.98 -148.14 -14.75
C GLY A 467 -9.84 -147.19 -13.93
N LYS A 468 -9.65 -145.87 -14.10
CA LYS A 468 -10.74 -144.90 -14.32
C LYS A 468 -10.24 -143.48 -14.57
N LEU A 469 -10.62 -142.98 -15.74
CA LEU A 469 -11.24 -141.69 -16.03
C LEU A 469 -11.37 -140.66 -14.88
N ARG A 470 -10.93 -139.42 -15.18
CA ARG A 470 -11.67 -138.13 -15.15
C ARG A 470 -10.96 -137.00 -14.37
N SER A 471 -10.75 -135.87 -15.08
CA SER A 471 -10.88 -134.41 -14.76
C SER A 471 -11.30 -133.98 -13.33
N PRO A 472 -11.16 -132.71 -12.84
CA PRO A 472 -10.90 -131.42 -13.54
C PRO A 472 -10.07 -130.34 -12.76
N LEU A 473 -9.91 -129.15 -13.39
CA LEU A 473 -9.95 -127.75 -12.89
C LEU A 473 -9.53 -127.37 -11.44
N SER A 474 -8.94 -126.15 -11.35
CA SER A 474 -8.89 -125.20 -10.21
C SER A 474 -7.60 -125.31 -9.36
N GLU A 475 -6.74 -124.31 -9.16
CA GLU A 475 -6.80 -122.86 -8.80
C GLU A 475 -6.12 -122.70 -7.45
N ASP A 476 -5.18 -121.75 -7.43
CA ASP A 476 -4.75 -120.91 -6.34
C ASP A 476 -3.68 -121.32 -5.30
N LEU A 477 -2.98 -120.24 -4.91
CA LEU A 477 -2.15 -119.98 -3.74
C LEU A 477 -0.65 -120.31 -3.80
N ASP A 478 0.11 -119.25 -4.12
CA ASP A 478 1.11 -118.61 -3.25
C ASP A 478 1.84 -119.51 -2.23
N ASN A 479 3.16 -119.49 -2.26
CA ASN A 479 3.96 -118.57 -1.42
C ASN A 479 5.39 -119.13 -1.22
N ASP A 480 6.35 -118.20 -1.27
CA ASP A 480 7.64 -118.18 -0.59
C ASP A 480 8.48 -119.47 -0.44
N ASN A 481 9.68 -119.43 -1.04
CA ASN A 481 10.86 -119.18 -0.22
C ASN A 481 12.09 -118.82 -1.07
N SER A 482 12.42 -117.53 -0.99
CA SER A 482 13.80 -117.02 -1.00
C SER A 482 14.66 -117.81 0.01
N LEU A 483 15.99 -117.98 -0.13
CA LEU A 483 16.98 -116.93 0.14
C LEU A 483 18.39 -117.56 0.14
N LYS A 484 19.37 -116.90 -0.51
CA LYS A 484 20.66 -116.39 0.05
C LYS A 484 21.75 -116.29 -1.03
N LYS A 485 22.13 -115.05 -1.39
CA LYS A 485 23.26 -114.23 -0.85
C LYS A 485 24.58 -114.56 -1.58
N LYS A 486 25.43 -113.61 -1.99
CA LYS A 486 25.75 -112.30 -1.39
C LYS A 486 26.68 -111.45 -2.32
N ASN A 487 26.55 -110.11 -2.18
CA ASN A 487 27.59 -109.05 -2.11
C ASN A 487 28.02 -108.19 -3.33
N GLY A 488 27.92 -106.87 -3.10
CA GLY A 488 28.89 -105.81 -3.49
C GLY A 488 28.26 -104.62 -4.24
N THR A 489 27.58 -103.65 -3.62
CA THR A 489 28.09 -102.45 -2.89
C THR A 489 29.14 -101.63 -3.66
N MET A 490 28.80 -100.37 -4.03
CA MET A 490 29.50 -99.13 -3.66
C MET A 490 28.85 -97.89 -4.34
N LEU A 491 28.37 -96.97 -3.51
CA LEU A 491 28.06 -95.56 -3.82
C LEU A 491 29.32 -94.77 -4.19
N LYS A 492 29.22 -93.73 -5.05
CA LYS A 492 29.67 -92.33 -4.78
C LYS A 492 29.73 -91.40 -6.02
N LYS A 493 29.36 -90.13 -5.77
CA LYS A 493 29.68 -88.83 -6.45
C LYS A 493 28.94 -88.55 -7.76
N ILE A 494 28.11 -87.51 -7.97
CA ILE A 494 28.04 -86.08 -7.54
C ILE A 494 29.35 -85.33 -7.70
N GLY A 495 29.39 -84.44 -8.71
CA GLY A 495 30.37 -83.38 -8.86
C GLY A 495 30.36 -82.71 -10.24
N THR A 496 29.58 -81.64 -10.40
CA THR A 496 30.01 -80.47 -11.19
C THR A 496 29.61 -79.20 -10.45
N LEU A 497 30.64 -78.44 -10.12
CA LEU A 497 30.71 -77.18 -9.42
C LEU A 497 30.76 -76.06 -10.47
N ALA A 498 29.90 -75.05 -10.38
CA ALA A 498 30.16 -73.72 -10.92
C ALA A 498 29.50 -72.67 -10.01
N GLU A 499 30.40 -71.99 -9.30
CA GLU A 499 30.33 -70.82 -8.42
C GLU A 499 29.05 -69.99 -8.28
N PHE A 500 28.65 -69.85 -7.02
CA PHE A 500 27.81 -68.81 -6.46
C PHE A 500 28.72 -67.68 -5.93
N ARG A 501 28.47 -66.42 -6.32
CA ARG A 501 29.11 -65.21 -5.76
C ARG A 501 28.14 -64.54 -4.76
N PRO A 502 28.59 -64.06 -3.59
CA PRO A 502 27.68 -63.54 -2.55
C PRO A 502 27.26 -62.07 -2.77
N PRO A 503 26.13 -61.65 -2.15
CA PRO A 503 25.65 -60.26 -2.18
C PRO A 503 26.43 -59.36 -1.19
N GLY A 504 26.71 -58.14 -1.64
CA GLY A 504 27.24 -57.08 -0.79
C GLY A 504 26.19 -56.58 0.20
N LYS A 505 26.64 -56.33 1.44
CA LYS A 505 25.91 -55.56 2.44
C LYS A 505 25.94 -54.09 2.01
N ILE A 506 24.76 -53.48 1.94
CA ILE A 506 24.60 -52.03 2.04
C ILE A 506 24.43 -51.76 3.53
N SER A 507 25.36 -50.98 4.07
CA SER A 507 25.17 -50.13 5.23
C SER A 507 25.79 -48.78 4.92
#